data_AF-A0A429AQ69-F1
#
_entry.id   AF-A0A429AQ69-F1
#
_cell.length_a   1.000
_cell.length_b   1.000
_cell.length_c   1.000
_cell.angle_alpha   90.00
_cell.angle_beta   90.00
_cell.angle_gamma   90.00
#
_symmetry.space_group_name_H-M   'P 1'
#
loop_
_entity.id
_entity.type
_entity.pdbx_description
1 polymer ?
#
loop_
_entity_poly.entity_id
_entity_poly.type
_entity_poly.pdbx_seq_one_letter_code
_entity_poly.pdbx_strand_id
1 'polypeptide(L)'
;MTTPADLLDAQRRVQALSDQHWHCLDEAVRQLTDGRTWTGPVTGSFAQDLVRRRLEVWHGLREVIEQLREEAARYSLDERRNL
;
A
#
# COMPACT_ATOMS: atom_id res chain seq x y z
N MET A 1 -8.02 14.70 -18.99
CA MET A 1 -6.98 15.51 -18.32
C MET A 1 -7.11 15.24 -16.84
N THR A 2 -6.05 14.81 -16.18
CA THR A 2 -6.04 14.64 -14.72
C THR A 2 -6.02 16.04 -14.08
N THR A 3 -6.91 16.30 -13.13
CA THR A 3 -6.94 17.58 -12.42
C THR A 3 -6.24 17.47 -11.07
N PRO A 4 -5.83 18.58 -10.43
CA PRO A 4 -5.30 18.56 -9.07
C PRO A 4 -6.27 17.92 -8.05
N ALA A 5 -7.58 18.07 -8.27
CA ALA A 5 -8.60 17.43 -7.45
C ALA A 5 -8.60 15.90 -7.61
N ASP A 6 -8.39 15.40 -8.83
CA ASP A 6 -8.29 13.96 -9.11
C ASP A 6 -7.06 13.34 -8.44
N LEU A 7 -5.93 14.06 -8.41
CA LEU A 7 -4.70 13.61 -7.73
C LEU A 7 -4.89 13.53 -6.20
N LEU A 8 -5.57 14.53 -5.62
CA LEU A 8 -5.90 14.54 -4.19
C LEU A 8 -6.86 13.41 -3.81
N ASP A 9 -7.88 13.14 -4.62
CA ASP A 9 -8.81 12.03 -4.36
C ASP A 9 -8.11 10.67 -4.51
N ALA A 10 -7.27 10.52 -5.55
CA ALA A 10 -6.45 9.32 -5.74
C ALA A 10 -5.52 9.08 -4.55
N GLN A 11 -4.85 10.11 -4.05
CA GLN A 11 -3.96 10.01 -2.89
C GLN A 11 -4.72 9.58 -1.62
N ARG A 12 -5.91 10.16 -1.37
CA ARG A 12 -6.75 9.76 -0.23
C ARG A 12 -7.19 8.31 -0.31
N ARG A 13 -7.60 7.85 -1.50
CA ARG A 13 -8.02 6.46 -1.72
C ARG A 13 -6.88 5.48 -1.50
N VAL A 14 -5.69 5.77 -2.03
CA VAL A 14 -4.51 4.91 -1.87
C VAL A 14 -4.06 4.88 -0.42
N GLN A 15 -4.12 6.01 0.29
CA GLN A 15 -3.84 6.04 1.73
C GLN A 15 -4.83 5.18 2.52
N ALA A 16 -6.14 5.33 2.25
CA ALA A 16 -7.16 4.52 2.91
C ALA A 16 -6.98 3.02 2.66
N LEU A 17 -6.64 2.63 1.43
CA LEU A 17 -6.30 1.24 1.09
C LEU A 17 -5.05 0.75 1.81
N SER A 18 -4.03 1.60 1.96
CA SER A 18 -2.83 1.27 2.73
C SER A 18 -3.11 1.06 4.21
N ASP A 19 -3.96 1.89 4.80
CA ASP A 19 -4.33 1.79 6.20
C ASP A 19 -5.17 0.52 6.43
N GLN A 20 -6.11 0.22 5.53
CA GLN A 20 -6.92 -1.00 5.58
C GLN A 20 -6.06 -2.26 5.40
N HIS A 21 -5.13 -2.26 4.45
CA HIS A 21 -4.17 -3.35 4.24
C HIS A 21 -3.38 -3.63 5.52
N TRP A 22 -2.94 -2.56 6.19
CA TRP A 22 -2.19 -2.68 7.44
C TRP A 22 -2.97 -3.45 8.50
N HIS A 23 -4.26 -3.17 8.65
CA HIS A 23 -5.09 -3.83 9.64
C HIS A 23 -5.46 -5.27 9.27
N CYS A 24 -5.75 -5.57 8.00
CA CYS A 24 -6.24 -6.89 7.60
C CYS A 24 -5.16 -7.97 7.56
N LEU A 25 -3.97 -7.65 7.04
CA LEU A 25 -2.94 -8.67 6.78
C LEU A 25 -1.90 -8.78 7.90
N ASP A 26 -1.67 -7.71 8.66
CA ASP A 26 -0.64 -7.75 9.70
C ASP A 26 -1.06 -8.57 10.91
N GLU A 27 -2.32 -8.45 11.32
CA GLU A 27 -2.87 -9.27 12.40
C GLU A 27 -2.90 -10.75 12.01
N ALA A 28 -3.26 -11.07 10.76
CA ALA A 28 -3.23 -12.42 10.24
C ALA A 28 -1.80 -13.00 10.22
N VAL A 29 -0.82 -12.24 9.72
CA VAL A 29 0.59 -12.63 9.74
C VAL A 29 1.07 -12.85 11.18
N ARG A 30 0.76 -11.94 12.09
CA ARG A 30 1.15 -12.02 13.51
C ARG A 30 0.62 -13.30 14.16
N GLN A 31 -0.67 -13.61 13.99
CA GLN A 31 -1.30 -14.81 14.54
C GLN A 31 -0.71 -16.11 13.97
N LEU A 32 -0.21 -16.09 12.73
CA LEU A 32 0.47 -17.20 12.07
C LEU A 32 1.91 -17.37 12.56
N THR A 33 2.67 -16.29 12.67
CA THR A 33 4.07 -16.32 13.13
C THR A 33 4.21 -16.61 14.62
N ASP A 34 3.20 -16.27 15.43
CA ASP A 34 3.18 -16.59 16.87
C ASP A 34 3.08 -18.11 17.15
N GLY A 35 2.82 -18.93 16.13
CA GLY A 35 2.89 -20.41 16.19
C GLY A 35 1.83 -21.08 17.07
N ARG A 36 0.96 -20.29 17.72
CA ARG A 36 -0.03 -20.78 18.69
C ARG A 36 -1.40 -21.10 18.07
N THR A 37 -1.71 -20.52 16.92
CA THR A 37 -3.05 -20.58 16.32
C THR A 37 -3.18 -21.66 15.23
N TRP A 38 -2.07 -21.98 14.55
CA TRP A 38 -2.07 -22.94 13.44
C TRP A 38 -0.89 -23.90 13.54
N THR A 39 -1.18 -25.19 13.50
CA THR A 39 -0.20 -26.28 13.60
C THR A 39 -0.35 -27.22 12.42
N GLY A 40 0.76 -27.57 11.76
CA GLY A 40 0.78 -28.51 10.65
C GLY A 40 1.90 -28.26 9.65
N PRO A 41 2.19 -29.23 8.77
CA PRO A 41 3.30 -29.14 7.83
C PRO A 41 3.14 -28.02 6.78
N VAL A 42 1.91 -27.57 6.52
CA VAL A 42 1.59 -26.52 5.53
C VAL A 42 1.63 -25.11 6.14
N THR A 43 1.59 -24.98 7.48
CA THR A 43 1.54 -23.69 8.16
C THR A 43 2.75 -22.82 7.82
N GLY A 44 3.95 -23.43 7.78
CA GLY A 44 5.18 -22.70 7.48
C GLY A 44 5.20 -22.09 6.09
N SER A 45 4.85 -22.88 5.05
CA SER A 45 4.80 -22.39 3.67
C SER A 45 3.71 -21.35 3.48
N PHE A 46 2.53 -21.55 4.08
CA PHE A 46 1.44 -20.56 4.01
C PHE A 46 1.81 -19.25 4.71
N ALA A 47 2.44 -19.30 5.89
CA ALA A 47 2.89 -18.10 6.58
C ALA A 47 3.90 -17.31 5.74
N GLN A 48 4.84 -18.00 5.08
CA GLN A 48 5.80 -17.38 4.18
C GLN A 48 5.11 -16.73 2.97
N ASP A 49 4.13 -17.41 2.37
CA ASP A 49 3.36 -16.85 1.26
C ASP A 49 2.55 -15.63 1.69
N LEU A 50 1.93 -15.66 2.88
CA LEU A 50 1.18 -14.52 3.40
C LEU A 50 2.09 -13.31 3.65
N VAL A 51 3.28 -13.53 4.24
CA VAL A 51 4.30 -12.49 4.44
C VAL A 51 4.74 -11.91 3.09
N ARG A 52 4.99 -12.77 2.10
CA ARG A 52 5.39 -12.34 0.75
C ARG A 52 4.30 -11.49 0.08
N ARG A 53 3.04 -11.95 0.09
CA ARG A 53 1.91 -11.18 -0.45
C ARG A 53 1.71 -9.84 0.27
N ARG A 54 1.87 -9.82 1.59
CA ARG A 54 1.82 -8.58 2.39
C ARG A 54 2.88 -7.58 1.95
N LEU A 55 4.11 -8.02 1.69
CA LEU A 55 5.18 -7.18 1.19
C LEU A 55 4.92 -6.68 -0.23
N GLU A 56 4.45 -7.56 -1.13
CA GLU A 56 4.09 -7.20 -2.51
C GLU A 56 3.05 -6.07 -2.54
N VAL A 57 1.98 -6.18 -1.75
CA VAL A 57 0.94 -5.14 -1.66
C VAL A 57 1.49 -3.85 -1.05
N TRP A 58 2.29 -3.94 0.01
CA TRP A 58 2.91 -2.78 0.62
C TRP A 58 3.83 -2.02 -0.34
N HIS A 59 4.64 -2.75 -1.11
CA HIS A 59 5.50 -2.17 -2.14
C HIS A 59 4.69 -1.48 -3.23
N GLY A 60 3.68 -2.16 -3.79
CA GLY A 60 2.84 -1.58 -4.84
C GLY A 60 2.10 -0.32 -4.38
N LEU A 61 1.56 -0.30 -3.17
CA LEU A 61 0.91 0.89 -2.61
C LEU A 61 1.90 2.04 -2.44
N ARG A 62 3.12 1.74 -1.97
CA ARG A 62 4.16 2.75 -1.80
C ARG A 62 4.60 3.35 -3.13
N GLU A 63 4.76 2.54 -4.16
CA GLU A 63 5.07 3.01 -5.52
C GLU A 63 4.00 3.93 -6.06
N VAL A 64 2.71 3.58 -5.90
CA VAL A 64 1.60 4.44 -6.33
C VAL A 64 1.57 5.77 -5.57
N ILE A 65 1.83 5.75 -4.26
CA ILE A 65 1.90 6.99 -3.45
C ILE A 65 3.03 7.91 -3.95
N GLU A 66 4.22 7.36 -4.21
CA GLU A 66 5.33 8.17 -4.71
C GLU A 66 5.05 8.71 -6.12
N GLN A 67 4.46 7.91 -7.02
CA GLN A 67 4.05 8.38 -8.34
C GLN A 67 3.03 9.53 -8.27
N LEU A 68 2.04 9.44 -7.37
CA LEU A 68 1.05 10.51 -7.15
C LEU A 68 1.71 11.78 -6.59
N ARG A 69 2.71 11.65 -5.72
CA ARG A 69 3.48 12.78 -5.19
C ARG A 69 4.32 13.46 -6.27
N GLU A 70 5.00 12.68 -7.10
CA GLU A 70 5.77 13.19 -8.24
C GLU A 70 4.87 13.93 -9.23
N GLU A 71 3.70 13.37 -9.54
CA GLU A 71 2.74 14.00 -10.44
C GLU A 71 2.20 15.31 -9.86
N ALA A 72 1.82 15.34 -8.58
CA ALA A 72 1.38 16.56 -7.90
C ALA A 72 2.49 17.64 -7.90
N ALA A 73 3.75 17.25 -7.70
CA ALA A 73 4.89 18.16 -7.76
C ALA A 73 5.07 18.74 -9.17
N ARG A 74 4.95 17.92 -10.23
CA ARG A 74 5.00 18.37 -11.63
C ARG A 74 3.92 19.41 -11.92
N TYR A 75 2.67 19.13 -11.56
CA TYR A 75 1.57 20.08 -11.72
C TYR A 75 1.85 21.43 -11.03
N SER A 76 2.39 21.40 -9.80
CA SER A 76 2.70 22.64 -9.06
C SER A 76 3.80 23.48 -9.70
N LEU A 77 4.75 22.84 -10.40
CA LEU A 77 5.84 23.52 -11.11
C LEU A 77 5.35 24.13 -12.42
N ASP A 78 4.50 23.41 -13.16
CA ASP A 78 3.92 23.92 -14.40
C ASP A 78 2.97 25.09 -14.16
N GLU A 79 2.20 25.06 -13.07
CA GLU A 79 1.35 26.19 -12.68
C GLU A 79 2.17 27.46 -12.39
N ARG A 80 3.33 27.33 -11.73
CA ARG A 80 4.25 28.46 -11.46
C ARG A 80 4.99 28.98 -12.68
N ARG A 81 5.18 28.18 -13.73
CA ARG A 81 5.84 28.61 -14.99
C ARG A 81 4.90 29.36 -15.93
N ASN A 82 3.58 29.20 -15.75
CA ASN A 82 2.55 29.82 -16.56
C ASN A 82 1.93 31.08 -15.91
N LEU A 83 2.49 31.53 -14.78
CA LEU A 83 2.21 32.79 -14.09
C LEU A 83 3.34 33.79 -14.33
#